data_AF-A0A9Q1ATH5-F1
#
_entry.id   AF-A0A9Q1ATH5-F1
#
_cell.length_a   1.000
_cell.length_b   1.000
_cell.length_c   1.000
_cell.angle_alpha   90.00
_cell.angle_beta   90.00
_cell.angle_gamma   90.00
#
_symmetry.space_group_name_H-M   'P 1'
#
loop_
_entity.id
_entity.type
_entity.pdbx_description
1 polymer ?
#
loop_
_entity_poly.entity_id
_entity_poly.type
_entity_poly.pdbx_seq_one_letter_code
_entity_poly.pdbx_strand_id
1 'polypeptide(L)'
;MVRTVKNEKWPDFVNSYASWWASHVLDWLQYGKRLLVVHYEDLKQALLPKLREMVRFLNITVTEDRLLCVENNRDGNFKRSRARRPETFEPFTLEMKDLINKYILTVDKALRERNFMGLPEEYLPR
;
A
#
# COMPACT_ATOMS: atom_id res chain seq x y z
N MET A 1 19.03 3.31 -15.89
CA MET A 1 17.64 2.78 -15.96
C MET A 1 16.65 3.92 -16.22
N VAL A 2 16.90 4.77 -17.25
CA VAL A 2 16.12 6.00 -17.54
C VAL A 2 15.41 5.94 -18.90
N ARG A 3 15.68 4.91 -19.72
CA ARG A 3 15.13 4.80 -21.09
C ARG A 3 13.72 4.22 -21.19
N THR A 4 13.15 3.69 -20.11
CA THR A 4 11.89 2.91 -20.20
C THR A 4 10.61 3.69 -19.84
N VAL A 5 10.73 4.86 -19.21
CA VAL A 5 9.58 5.61 -18.66
C VAL A 5 8.89 6.51 -19.72
N LYS A 6 9.52 6.74 -20.87
CA LYS A 6 9.01 7.61 -21.94
C LYS A 6 8.40 6.87 -23.15
N ASN A 7 8.31 5.55 -23.11
CA ASN A 7 7.63 4.80 -24.17
C ASN A 7 6.11 4.84 -23.93
N GLU A 8 5.32 4.81 -25.00
CA GLU A 8 3.83 4.81 -24.98
C GLU A 8 3.22 3.79 -24.00
N LYS A 9 3.99 2.73 -23.66
CA LYS A 9 3.63 1.69 -22.70
C LYS A 9 3.52 2.16 -21.25
N TRP A 10 4.16 3.27 -20.86
CA TRP A 10 4.11 3.75 -19.48
C TRP A 10 2.73 4.30 -19.10
N PRO A 11 2.10 5.20 -19.89
CA PRO A 11 0.69 5.54 -19.71
C PRO A 11 -0.23 4.32 -19.60
N ASP A 12 -0.11 3.35 -20.51
CA ASP A 12 -0.94 2.15 -20.49
C ASP A 12 -0.74 1.33 -19.21
N PHE A 13 0.51 1.21 -18.76
CA PHE A 13 0.84 0.57 -17.50
C PHE A 13 0.18 1.29 -16.33
N VAL A 14 0.30 2.61 -16.23
CA VAL A 14 -0.30 3.39 -15.15
C VAL A 14 -1.82 3.26 -15.16
N ASN A 15 -2.44 3.40 -16.34
CA ASN A 15 -3.89 3.25 -16.50
C ASN A 15 -4.39 1.88 -16.03
N SER A 16 -3.70 0.82 -16.44
CA SER A 16 -4.08 -0.56 -16.08
C SER A 16 -3.86 -0.85 -14.60
N TYR A 17 -2.70 -0.50 -14.06
CA TYR A 17 -2.32 -0.86 -12.69
C TYR A 17 -3.02 0.00 -11.63
N ALA A 18 -3.30 1.28 -11.91
CA ALA A 18 -4.06 2.12 -10.99
C ALA A 18 -5.49 1.59 -10.81
N SER A 19 -6.16 1.25 -11.92
CA SER A 19 -7.47 0.60 -11.88
C SER A 19 -7.41 -0.75 -11.18
N TRP A 20 -6.41 -1.58 -11.52
CA TRP A 20 -6.29 -2.92 -10.96
C TRP A 20 -6.05 -2.91 -9.45
N TRP A 21 -5.22 -1.99 -8.95
CA TRP A 21 -5.05 -1.78 -7.52
C TRP A 21 -6.37 -1.43 -6.84
N ALA A 22 -7.12 -0.47 -7.39
CA ALA A 22 -8.41 -0.07 -6.82
C ALA A 22 -9.41 -1.22 -6.83
N SER A 23 -9.59 -1.90 -7.97
CA SER A 23 -10.45 -3.07 -8.08
C SER A 23 -10.10 -4.14 -7.06
N HIS A 24 -8.82 -4.44 -6.85
CA HIS A 24 -8.41 -5.45 -5.89
C HIS A 24 -8.85 -5.08 -4.45
N VAL A 25 -8.64 -3.83 -4.04
CA VAL A 25 -9.06 -3.37 -2.71
C VAL A 25 -10.59 -3.41 -2.59
N LEU A 26 -11.31 -2.91 -3.60
CA LEU A 26 -12.77 -2.89 -3.61
C LEU A 26 -13.37 -4.30 -3.59
N ASP A 27 -12.81 -5.25 -4.32
CA ASP A 27 -13.24 -6.65 -4.33
C ASP A 27 -13.04 -7.31 -2.97
N TRP A 28 -11.89 -7.11 -2.33
CA TRP A 28 -11.66 -7.60 -0.96
C TRP A 28 -12.66 -7.01 0.01
N LEU A 29 -12.91 -5.70 -0.07
CA LEU A 29 -13.92 -5.05 0.77
C LEU A 29 -15.31 -5.64 0.49
N GLN A 30 -15.68 -5.81 -0.76
CA GLN A 30 -17.02 -6.27 -1.16
C GLN A 30 -17.30 -7.71 -0.76
N TYR A 31 -16.37 -8.62 -1.05
CA TYR A 31 -16.61 -10.06 -0.95
C TYR A 31 -15.92 -10.71 0.26
N GLY A 32 -15.03 -9.99 0.95
CA GLY A 32 -14.36 -10.47 2.14
C GLY A 32 -15.32 -10.62 3.32
N LYS A 33 -15.38 -11.83 3.90
CA LYS A 33 -16.27 -12.14 5.04
C LYS A 33 -15.72 -11.66 6.38
N ARG A 34 -14.41 -11.84 6.58
CA ARG A 34 -13.68 -11.47 7.79
C ARG A 34 -12.41 -10.78 7.34
N LEU A 35 -12.34 -9.47 7.54
CA LEU A 35 -11.27 -8.62 7.02
C LEU A 35 -10.57 -7.87 8.15
N LEU A 36 -9.25 -7.78 8.03
CA LEU A 36 -8.43 -6.85 8.79
C LEU A 36 -7.68 -6.00 7.77
N VAL A 37 -7.91 -4.69 7.80
CA VAL A 37 -7.17 -3.72 6.98
C VAL A 37 -5.94 -3.29 7.77
N VAL A 38 -4.76 -3.45 7.18
CA VAL A 38 -3.48 -3.03 7.78
C VAL A 38 -2.77 -2.14 6.78
N HIS A 39 -2.52 -0.89 7.18
CA HIS A 39 -1.77 0.07 6.37
C HIS A 39 -0.27 -0.19 6.49
N TYR A 40 0.46 -0.01 5.39
CA TYR A 40 1.91 -0.23 5.36
C TYR A 40 2.65 0.75 6.28
N GLU A 41 2.13 1.96 6.39
CA GLU A 41 2.65 3.06 7.20
C GLU A 41 2.60 2.69 8.68
N ASP A 42 1.51 2.07 9.12
CA ASP A 42 1.36 1.56 10.49
C ASP A 42 2.42 0.50 10.81
N LEU A 43 2.68 -0.42 9.87
CA LEU A 43 3.72 -1.46 10.03
C LEU A 43 5.12 -0.85 10.11
N LYS A 44 5.38 0.22 9.36
CA LYS A 44 6.65 0.96 9.43
C LYS A 44 6.81 1.71 10.75
N GLN A 45 5.73 2.30 11.26
CA GLN A 45 5.76 3.10 12.48
C GLN A 45 5.83 2.22 13.73
N ALA A 46 5.04 1.14 13.77
CA ALA A 46 4.88 0.30 14.94
C ALA A 46 4.66 -1.17 14.55
N LEU A 47 5.74 -1.84 14.17
CA LEU A 47 5.72 -3.22 13.67
C LEU A 47 5.14 -4.23 14.68
N LEU A 48 5.72 -4.35 15.88
CA LEU A 48 5.26 -5.36 16.85
C LEU A 48 3.78 -5.22 17.25
N PRO A 49 3.25 -4.02 17.60
CA PRO A 49 1.83 -3.88 17.90
C PRO A 49 0.93 -4.36 16.75
N LYS A 50 1.26 -3.99 15.51
CA LYS A 50 0.49 -4.38 14.32
C LYS A 50 0.58 -5.88 14.03
N LEU A 51 1.75 -6.49 14.21
CA LEU A 51 1.89 -7.95 14.10
C LEU A 51 1.04 -8.69 15.13
N ARG A 52 0.96 -8.19 16.38
CA ARG A 52 0.09 -8.80 17.41
C ARG A 52 -1.39 -8.69 17.04
N GLU A 53 -1.81 -7.56 16.46
CA GLU A 53 -3.17 -7.39 15.92
C GLU A 53 -3.47 -8.42 14.81
N MET A 54 -2.55 -8.59 13.86
CA MET A 54 -2.68 -9.57 12.77
C MET A 54 -2.73 -11.02 13.30
N VAL A 55 -1.85 -11.38 14.22
CA VAL A 55 -1.81 -12.70 14.86
C VAL A 55 -3.11 -13.01 15.61
N ARG A 56 -3.63 -12.03 16.36
CA ARG A 56 -4.92 -12.14 17.06
C ARG A 56 -6.08 -12.31 16.07
N PHE A 57 -6.08 -11.55 14.97
CA PHE A 57 -7.08 -11.67 13.94
C PHE A 57 -7.08 -13.05 13.28
N LEU A 58 -5.90 -13.60 12.99
CA LEU A 58 -5.74 -14.96 12.45
C LEU A 58 -6.06 -16.06 13.48
N ASN A 59 -6.23 -15.70 14.76
CA ASN A 59 -6.48 -16.62 15.87
C ASN A 59 -5.39 -17.71 15.99
N ILE A 60 -4.13 -17.28 15.89
CA ILE A 60 -2.97 -18.17 16.09
C ILE A 60 -2.16 -17.72 17.30
N THR A 61 -1.48 -18.65 17.94
CA THR A 61 -0.56 -18.36 19.05
C THR A 61 0.85 -18.22 18.50
N VAL A 62 1.55 -17.15 18.89
CA VAL A 62 2.94 -16.90 18.53
C VAL A 62 3.69 -16.51 19.80
N THR A 63 4.92 -17.00 19.97
CA THR A 63 5.76 -16.62 21.11
C THR A 63 6.35 -15.23 20.91
N GLU A 64 6.62 -14.52 22.00
CA GLU A 64 7.25 -13.20 21.92
C GLU A 64 8.63 -13.25 21.23
N ASP A 65 9.41 -14.32 21.43
CA ASP A 65 10.70 -14.51 20.74
C ASP A 65 10.56 -14.55 19.22
N ARG A 66 9.47 -15.12 18.70
CA ARG A 66 9.19 -15.14 17.25
C ARG A 66 8.85 -13.75 16.72
N LEU A 67 8.11 -12.95 17.50
CA LEU A 67 7.83 -11.56 17.15
C LEU A 67 9.10 -10.70 17.17
N LEU A 68 9.96 -10.86 18.17
CA LEU A 68 11.25 -10.18 18.27
C LEU A 68 12.20 -10.58 17.13
N CYS A 69 12.18 -11.84 16.71
CA CYS A 69 12.92 -12.29 15.54
C CYS A 69 12.52 -11.52 14.27
N VAL A 70 11.21 -11.28 14.06
CA VAL A 70 10.73 -10.48 12.93
C VAL A 70 11.19 -9.03 13.04
N GLU A 71 11.11 -8.42 14.22
CA GLU A 71 11.59 -7.04 14.46
C GLU A 71 13.08 -6.86 14.11
N ASN A 72 13.91 -7.83 14.51
CA ASN A 72 15.34 -7.85 14.21
C ASN A 72 15.64 -8.09 12.72
N ASN A 73 14.67 -8.64 11.97
CA ASN A 73 14.79 -8.93 10.54
C ASN A 73 13.83 -8.09 9.68
N ARG A 74 13.39 -6.93 10.18
CA ARG A 74 12.33 -6.10 9.55
C ARG A 74 12.55 -5.74 8.09
N ASP A 75 13.82 -5.59 7.68
CA ASP A 75 14.19 -5.15 6.34
C ASP A 75 14.18 -6.31 5.32
N GLY A 76 14.43 -7.54 5.78
CA GLY A 76 14.51 -8.74 4.96
C GLY A 76 15.46 -8.65 3.75
N ASN A 77 15.30 -9.58 2.81
CA ASN A 77 16.13 -9.67 1.59
C ASN A 77 15.56 -8.91 0.39
N PHE A 78 14.32 -8.41 0.49
CA PHE A 78 13.62 -7.77 -0.63
C PHE A 78 13.70 -6.23 -0.60
N LYS A 79 14.45 -5.66 0.36
CA LYS A 79 14.69 -4.23 0.44
C LYS A 79 15.49 -3.79 -0.78
N ARG A 80 14.84 -3.02 -1.66
CA ARG A 80 15.51 -2.38 -2.79
C ARG A 80 16.44 -1.30 -2.23
N SER A 81 17.70 -1.31 -2.65
CA SER A 81 18.61 -0.22 -2.30
C SER A 81 17.99 1.11 -2.74
N ARG A 82 18.08 2.13 -1.89
CA ARG A 82 17.79 3.52 -2.29
C ARG A 82 18.86 3.90 -3.32
N ALA A 83 18.70 3.46 -4.57
CA ALA A 83 19.35 4.14 -5.68
C ALA A 83 18.94 5.60 -5.56
N ARG A 84 19.92 6.51 -5.44
CA ARG A 84 19.68 7.95 -5.33
C ARG A 84 18.90 8.39 -6.56
N ARG A 85 17.57 8.38 -6.47
CA ARG A 85 16.69 9.01 -7.44
C ARG A 85 16.80 10.51 -7.15
N PRO A 86 17.05 11.35 -8.15
CA PRO A 86 16.97 12.79 -7.96
C PRO A 86 15.61 13.14 -7.34
N GLU A 87 15.57 14.05 -6.38
CA GLU A 87 14.30 14.58 -5.81
C GLU A 87 13.37 15.12 -6.90
N THR A 88 13.94 15.53 -8.04
CA THR A 88 13.24 16.04 -9.22
C THR A 88 12.71 14.97 -10.17
N PHE A 89 12.94 13.69 -9.90
CA PHE A 89 12.43 12.63 -10.77
C PHE A 89 10.93 12.41 -10.52
N GLU A 90 10.11 13.05 -11.35
CA GLU A 90 8.67 12.85 -11.42
C GLU A 90 8.33 11.86 -12.56
N PRO A 91 7.93 10.61 -12.26
CA PRO A 91 7.59 9.63 -13.28
C PRO A 91 6.16 9.78 -13.83
N PHE A 92 5.29 10.58 -13.21
CA PHE A 92 3.88 10.70 -13.59
C PHE A 92 3.57 12.07 -14.20
N THR A 93 2.85 12.07 -15.32
CA THR A 93 2.24 13.30 -15.87
C THR A 93 1.08 13.75 -14.97
N LEU A 94 0.61 14.99 -15.17
CA LEU A 94 -0.56 15.51 -14.43
C LEU A 94 -1.80 14.64 -14.64
N GLU A 95 -2.06 14.24 -15.89
CA GLU A 95 -3.18 13.35 -16.24
C GLU A 95 -3.12 12.00 -15.52
N MET A 96 -1.92 11.40 -15.44
CA MET A 96 -1.71 10.15 -14.70
C MET A 96 -1.97 10.34 -13.20
N LYS A 97 -1.53 11.45 -12.63
CA LYS A 97 -1.78 11.78 -11.22
C LYS A 97 -3.27 11.96 -10.95
N ASP A 98 -3.98 12.67 -11.83
CA ASP A 98 -5.42 12.86 -11.70
C ASP A 98 -6.18 11.53 -11.75
N LEU A 99 -5.76 10.62 -12.63
CA LEU A 99 -6.31 9.27 -12.67
C LEU A 99 -6.05 8.50 -11.36
N ILE A 100 -4.80 8.48 -10.90
CA ILE A 100 -4.42 7.80 -9.65
C ILE A 100 -5.21 8.39 -8.46
N ASN A 101 -5.31 9.71 -8.38
CA ASN A 101 -6.04 10.42 -7.32
C ASN A 101 -7.52 10.05 -7.28
N LYS A 102 -8.18 9.89 -8.44
CA LYS A 102 -9.57 9.42 -8.51
C LYS A 102 -9.71 8.03 -7.88
N TYR A 103 -8.78 7.11 -8.15
CA TYR A 103 -8.78 5.78 -7.56
C TYR A 103 -8.47 5.80 -6.07
N ILE A 104 -7.52 6.62 -5.61
CA ILE A 104 -7.22 6.83 -4.19
C ILE A 104 -8.46 7.27 -3.43
N LEU A 105 -9.15 8.31 -3.91
CA LEU A 105 -10.37 8.82 -3.28
C LEU A 105 -11.50 7.78 -3.28
N THR A 106 -11.62 6.99 -4.35
CA THR A 106 -12.61 5.91 -4.43
C THR A 106 -12.36 4.85 -3.36
N VAL A 107 -11.10 4.42 -3.20
CA VAL A 107 -10.71 3.44 -2.18
C VAL A 107 -10.86 3.98 -0.76
N ASP A 108 -10.40 5.22 -0.51
CA ASP A 108 -10.55 5.86 0.81
C ASP A 108 -12.01 5.93 1.24
N LYS A 109 -12.89 6.37 0.33
CA LYS A 109 -14.33 6.42 0.57
C LYS A 109 -14.88 5.02 0.90
N ALA A 110 -14.56 4.01 0.10
CA ALA A 110 -15.05 2.64 0.31
C ALA A 110 -14.58 2.04 1.65
N LEU A 111 -13.36 2.35 2.10
CA LEU A 111 -12.87 1.97 3.42
C LEU A 111 -13.71 2.62 4.53
N ARG A 112 -13.89 3.94 4.45
CA ARG A 112 -14.64 4.71 5.46
C ARG A 112 -16.11 4.32 5.54
N GLU A 113 -16.77 4.05 4.42
CA GLU A 113 -18.16 3.58 4.37
C GLU A 113 -18.36 2.23 5.09
N ARG A 114 -17.29 1.44 5.23
CA ARG A 114 -17.29 0.17 5.97
C ARG A 114 -16.70 0.29 7.38
N ASN A 115 -16.55 1.51 7.89
CA ASN A 115 -15.97 1.84 9.19
C ASN A 115 -14.50 1.40 9.37
N PHE A 116 -13.76 1.21 8.27
CA PHE A 116 -12.32 1.09 8.34
C PHE A 116 -11.67 2.47 8.41
N MET A 117 -10.43 2.50 8.90
CA MET A 117 -9.58 3.68 8.72
C MET A 117 -9.38 3.92 7.24
N GLY A 118 -9.55 5.18 6.81
CA GLY A 118 -9.25 5.60 5.45
C GLY A 118 -7.77 5.42 5.10
N LEU A 119 -7.42 5.76 3.86
CA LEU A 119 -6.02 5.77 3.44
C LEU A 119 -5.24 6.87 4.21
N PRO A 120 -3.92 6.68 4.40
CA PRO A 120 -3.05 7.71 4.95
C PRO A 120 -3.24 9.08 4.28
N GLU A 121 -3.26 10.14 5.08
CA GLU A 121 -3.49 11.51 4.60
C GLU A 121 -2.45 11.96 3.57
N GLU A 122 -1.22 11.44 3.67
CA GLU A 122 -0.14 11.70 2.71
C GLU A 122 -0.43 11.17 1.29
N TYR A 123 -1.40 10.28 1.12
CA TYR A 123 -1.85 9.77 -0.18
C TYR A 123 -3.01 10.55 -0.75
N LEU A 124 -3.76 11.27 0.09
CA LEU A 124 -4.94 12.00 -0.38
C LEU A 124 -4.49 13.21 -1.23
N PRO A 125 -5.14 13.45 -2.38
CA PRO A 125 -4.86 14.61 -3.19
C PRO A 125 -5.11 15.89 -2.37
N ARG A 126 -4.17 16.83 -2.47
CA ARG A 126 -4.25 18.17 -1.85
C ARG A 126 -4.99 19.15 -2.73
#